data_AF-A0A959ECD3-F1
#
_entry.id   AF-A0A959ECD3-F1
#
_cell.length_a   1.000
_cell.length_b   1.000
_cell.length_c   1.000
_cell.angle_alpha   90.00
_cell.angle_beta   90.00
_cell.angle_gamma   90.00
#
_symmetry.space_group_name_H-M   'P 1'
#
loop_
_entity.id
_entity.type
_entity.pdbx_description
1 polymer ?
#
loop_
_entity_poly.entity_id
_entity_poly.type
_entity_poly.pdbx_seq_one_letter_code
_entity_poly.pdbx_strand_id
1 'polypeptide(L)' 'GVVIIQESHLTIHTWPEYRYAAVDIFTCGEIDMEQGVQYLVKALEAKRSDWQLLKRGLGLVRPTGISPSVRPKPY' A
#
# COMPACT_ATOMS: atom_id res chain seq x y z
N GLY A 1 4.26 10.22 -12.34
CA GLY A 1 5.39 9.32 -12.61
C GLY A 1 5.16 7.97 -11.93
N VAL A 2 6.04 7.00 -12.19
CA VAL A 2 5.98 5.66 -11.60
C VAL A 2 7.33 5.26 -11.03
N VAL A 3 7.32 4.63 -9.86
CA VAL A 3 8.46 3.91 -9.28
C VAL A 3 8.08 2.44 -9.18
N ILE A 4 8.85 1.58 -9.85
CA ILE A 4 8.67 0.14 -9.77
C ILE A 4 9.54 -0.39 -8.62
N ILE A 5 8.94 -1.20 -7.76
CA ILE A 5 9.61 -1.87 -6.65
C ILE A 5 9.36 -3.38 -6.75
N GLN A 6 9.88 -4.16 -5.81
CA GLN A 6 9.71 -5.61 -5.84
C GLN A 6 8.21 -5.98 -5.87
N GLU A 7 7.80 -6.60 -6.98
CA GLU A 7 6.46 -7.18 -7.21
C GLU A 7 5.28 -6.18 -7.14
N SER A 8 5.56 -4.87 -7.18
CA SER A 8 4.54 -3.84 -6.94
C SER A 8 4.98 -2.45 -7.47
N HIS A 9 4.29 -1.36 -7.10
CA HIS A 9 4.56 -0.03 -7.66
C HIS A 9 4.06 1.13 -6.80
N LEU A 10 4.67 2.30 -7.01
CA LEU A 10 4.17 3.59 -6.55
C LEU A 10 3.89 4.46 -7.78
N THR A 11 2.68 5.02 -7.90
CA THR A 11 2.27 5.86 -9.03
C THR A 11 1.73 7.19 -8.53
N ILE A 12 2.02 8.26 -9.25
CA ILE A 12 1.44 9.58 -9.00
C ILE A 12 1.03 10.25 -10.31
N HIS A 13 -0.17 10.82 -10.31
CA HIS A 13 -0.71 11.65 -11.38
C HIS A 13 -1.11 12.99 -10.79
N THR A 14 -0.63 14.10 -11.37
CA THR A 14 -0.87 15.45 -10.85
C THR A 14 -1.58 16.30 -11.89
N TRP A 15 -2.54 17.09 -11.43
CA TRP A 15 -3.18 18.16 -12.20
C TRP A 15 -3.03 19.47 -11.43
N PRO A 16 -1.94 20.23 -11.68
CA PRO A 16 -1.68 21.49 -11.00
C PRO A 16 -2.81 22.51 -11.12
N GLU A 17 -3.50 22.56 -12.26
CA GLU A 17 -4.65 23.43 -12.53
C GLU A 17 -5.83 23.21 -11.58
N TYR A 18 -5.95 22.01 -11.00
CA TYR A 18 -6.95 21.66 -9.99
C TYR A 18 -6.36 21.56 -8.59
N ARG A 19 -5.04 21.76 -8.44
CA ARG A 19 -4.26 21.47 -7.21
C ARG A 19 -4.58 20.07 -6.67
N TYR A 20 -4.60 19.09 -7.57
CA TYR A 20 -4.98 17.72 -7.28
C TYR A 20 -3.86 16.75 -7.63
N ALA A 21 -3.71 15.71 -6.81
CA ALA A 21 -2.87 14.57 -7.10
C ALA A 21 -3.62 13.27 -6.76
N ALA A 22 -3.54 12.30 -7.66
CA ALA A 22 -3.94 10.92 -7.42
C ALA A 22 -2.66 10.08 -7.21
N VAL A 23 -2.62 9.30 -6.14
CA VAL A 23 -1.44 8.51 -5.75
C VAL A 23 -1.85 7.09 -5.40
N ASP A 24 -1.13 6.10 -5.92
CA ASP A 24 -1.24 4.71 -5.48
C ASP A 24 0.06 4.29 -4.78
N ILE A 25 -0.08 3.75 -3.57
CA ILE A 25 0.97 3.01 -2.87
C ILE A 25 0.59 1.54 -2.91
N PHE A 26 1.24 0.78 -3.79
CA PHE A 26 1.08 -0.66 -3.85
C PHE A 26 2.40 -1.33 -3.46
N THR A 27 2.38 -2.12 -2.41
CA THR A 27 3.53 -2.86 -1.90
C THR A 27 3.13 -4.27 -1.47
N CYS A 28 4.11 -5.17 -1.44
CA CYS A 28 4.02 -6.48 -0.81
C CYS A 28 4.66 -6.43 0.59
N GLY A 29 4.22 -7.32 1.50
CA GLY A 29 4.74 -7.42 2.87
C GLY A 29 3.98 -6.60 3.92
N GLU A 30 4.42 -6.68 5.18
CA GLU A 30 3.86 -5.89 6.27
C GLU A 30 4.55 -4.53 6.33
N ILE A 31 3.84 -3.50 5.88
CA ILE A 31 4.28 -2.12 5.84
C ILE A 31 3.19 -1.24 6.45
N ASP A 32 3.62 -0.21 7.18
CA ASP A 32 2.74 0.85 7.66
C ASP A 32 2.32 1.76 6.49
N MET A 33 1.15 1.45 5.92
CA MET A 33 0.59 2.21 4.80
C MET A 33 0.17 3.62 5.22
N GLU A 34 -0.24 3.81 6.48
CA GLU A 34 -0.68 5.12 6.96
C GLU A 34 0.50 6.09 7.01
N GLN A 35 1.67 5.63 7.45
CA GLN A 35 2.90 6.43 7.42
C GLN A 35 3.23 6.92 5.99
N GLY A 36 3.10 6.04 4.99
CA GLY A 36 3.31 6.39 3.58
C GLY A 36 2.35 7.47 3.09
N VAL A 37 1.06 7.34 3.42
CA VAL A 37 0.03 8.34 3.10
C VAL A 37 0.33 9.67 3.78
N GLN A 38 0.64 9.66 5.08
CA GLN A 38 0.95 10.88 5.84
C GLN A 38 2.17 11.61 5.30
N TYR A 39 3.20 10.87 4.87
CA TYR A 39 4.37 11.46 4.21
C TYR A 39 3.97 12.22 2.94
N LEU A 40 3.14 11.62 2.08
CA LEU A 40 2.67 12.26 0.84
C LEU A 40 1.81 13.48 1.11
N VAL A 41 0.89 13.42 2.07
CA VAL A 41 0.03 14.55 2.46
C VAL A 41 0.89 15.75 2.87
N LYS A 42 1.93 15.50 3.68
CA LYS A 42 2.86 16.55 4.11
C LYS A 42 3.72 17.06 2.95
N ALA A 43 4.29 16.17 2.13
CA ALA A 43 5.19 16.54 1.04
C ALA A 43 4.49 17.31 -0.08
N LEU A 44 3.21 17.00 -0.34
CA LEU A 44 2.38 17.69 -1.32
C LEU A 44 1.62 18.89 -0.75
N GLU A 45 1.80 19.18 0.56
CA GLU A 45 1.07 20.23 1.28
C GLU A 45 -0.46 20.12 1.11
N ALA A 46 -0.97 18.88 1.07
CA ALA A 46 -2.36 18.61 0.80
C ALA A 46 -3.24 19.08 1.96
N LYS A 47 -4.14 20.03 1.69
CA LYS A 47 -5.10 20.53 2.69
C LYS A 47 -6.24 19.56 2.99
N ARG A 48 -6.47 18.59 2.09
CA ARG A 48 -7.46 17.54 2.21
C ARG A 48 -6.90 16.28 1.54
N SER A 49 -7.10 15.15 2.18
CA SER A 49 -6.78 13.83 1.65
C SER A 49 -7.93 12.87 1.92
N ASP A 50 -8.17 11.97 0.98
CA ASP A 50 -9.04 10.81 1.16
C ASP A 50 -8.27 9.60 0.62
N TRP A 51 -8.33 8.48 1.32
CA TRP A 51 -7.54 7.30 0.98
C TRP A 51 -8.25 6.03 1.45
N GLN A 52 -7.95 4.94 0.76
CA GLN A 52 -8.50 3.62 1.05
C GLN A 52 -7.38 2.59 1.06
N LEU A 53 -7.47 1.63 1.96
CA LEU A 53 -6.58 0.48 2.00
C LEU A 53 -7.25 -0.72 1.34
N LEU A 54 -6.69 -1.18 0.23
CA LEU A 54 -7.15 -2.38 -0.45
C LEU A 54 -6.13 -3.52 -0.27
N LYS A 55 -6.49 -4.55 0.51
CA LYS A 55 -5.70 -5.78 0.60
C LYS A 55 -5.79 -6.55 -0.72
N ARG A 56 -4.65 -6.91 -1.30
CA ARG A 56 -4.55 -7.66 -2.57
C ARG A 56 -4.09 -9.09 -2.32
N GLY A 57 -4.44 -10.01 -3.22
CA GLY A 57 -3.97 -11.40 -3.18
C GLY A 57 -4.61 -12.28 -2.11
N LEU A 58 -5.74 -11.86 -1.52
CA LEU A 58 -6.49 -12.68 -0.58
C LEU A 58 -6.92 -14.00 -1.26
N GLY A 59 -6.52 -15.14 -0.69
CA GLY A 59 -6.86 -16.48 -1.21
C GLY A 59 -5.91 -17.05 -2.27
N LEU A 60 -4.84 -16.34 -2.65
CA LEU A 60 -3.82 -16.87 -3.58
C LEU A 60 -2.78 -17.79 -2.90
N VAL A 61 -2.81 -17.91 -1.56
CA VAL A 61 -2.07 -18.95 -0.86
C VAL A 61 -2.75 -20.28 -1.17
N ARG A 62 -2.24 -20.99 -2.19
CA ARG A 62 -2.50 -22.42 -2.31
C ARG A 62 -2.02 -23.06 -1.01
N PRO A 63 -2.77 -23.98 -0.39
CA PRO A 63 -2.17 -24.89 0.57
C PRO A 63 -1.20 -25.75 -0.25
N THR A 64 0.05 -25.30 -0.38
CA THR A 64 1.13 -26.22 -0.71
C THR A 64 1.06 -27.27 0.38
N GLY A 65 0.75 -28.51 0.01
CA GLY A 65 0.59 -29.61 0.94
C GLY A 65 1.87 -29.83 1.74
N ILE A 66 1.95 -29.12 2.86
CA ILE A 66 2.62 -29.32 4.14
C ILE A 66 2.05 -28.15 4.95
N SER A 67 1.15 -28.43 5.89
CA SER A 67 0.91 -27.48 6.98
C SER A 67 2.20 -27.41 7.80
N PRO A 68 2.90 -26.27 7.89
CA PRO A 68 3.73 -26.08 9.06
C PRO A 68 2.73 -25.93 10.20
N SER A 69 2.75 -26.86 11.13
CA SER A 69 2.06 -26.77 12.41
C SER A 69 2.37 -25.43 13.08
N VAL A 70 1.63 -24.38 12.75
CA VAL A 70 1.54 -23.17 13.55
C VAL A 70 0.67 -23.59 14.73
N ARG A 71 1.32 -24.15 15.76
CA ARG A 71 0.71 -24.17 17.08
C ARG A 71 0.52 -22.70 17.49
N PRO A 72 -0.70 -22.24 17.81
CA PRO A 72 -0.83 -20.98 18.51
C PRO A 72 -0.05 -21.12 19.83
N LYS A 73 0.91 -20.22 20.08
CA LYS A 73 1.50 -20.11 21.41
C LYS A 73 0.44 -19.51 22.34
N PRO A 74 0.21 -20.10 23.52
CA PRO A 74 -0.69 -19.52 24.50
C PRO A 74 0.11 -18.49 25.30
N TYR A 75 -0.08 -17.21 24.98
CA TYR A 75 -0.03 -16.11 25.94
C TYR A 75 -1.10 -15.10 25.53
#